data_AF-A0AAP8GFH7-F1
#
_entry.id   AF-A0AAP8GFH7-F1
#
_cell.length_a   1.000
_cell.length_b   1.000
_cell.length_c   1.000
_cell.angle_alpha   90.00
_cell.angle_beta   90.00
_cell.angle_gamma   90.00
#
_symmetry.space_group_name_H-M   'P 1'
#
loop_
_entity.id
_entity.type
_entity.pdbx_description
1 polymer ?
#
loop_
_entity_poly.entity_id
_entity_poly.type
_entity_poly.pdbx_seq_one_letter_code
_entity_poly.pdbx_strand_id
1 'polypeptide(L)'
;DIPKSYRMTDINKNVFKPIIIELGSIFNNLTINKIKAKKGRKIEWIEFTFDAEKRIHNKRQPQMSKIDKSRQYVRREKTPKWLEERSYEKQPQKDYDPQLEKEREDFLKQLELNWE
;
A
#
# COMPACT_ATOMS: atom_id res chain seq x y z
N ASP A 1 10.42 42.67 8.34
CA ASP A 1 10.28 43.26 9.69
C ASP A 1 9.20 42.49 10.45
N ILE A 2 9.33 42.31 11.77
CA ILE A 2 8.34 41.54 12.55
C ILE A 2 7.14 42.46 12.86
N PRO A 3 5.89 42.03 12.63
CA PRO A 3 4.72 42.86 12.90
C PRO A 3 4.66 43.32 14.37
N LYS A 4 4.14 44.53 14.61
CA LYS A 4 3.91 45.04 15.97
C LYS A 4 2.99 44.13 16.81
N SER A 5 2.15 43.33 16.17
CA SER A 5 1.30 42.34 16.84
C SER A 5 2.09 41.14 17.38
N TYR A 6 3.27 40.82 16.84
CA TYR A 6 4.08 39.66 17.26
C TYR A 6 5.32 40.06 18.07
N ARG A 7 5.21 41.14 18.86
CA ARG A 7 6.31 41.58 19.71
C ARG A 7 6.61 40.56 20.81
N MET A 8 7.89 40.44 21.14
CA MET A 8 8.39 39.56 22.20
C MET A 8 7.76 39.85 23.58
N THR A 9 7.30 41.09 23.81
CA THR A 9 6.57 41.50 25.03
C THR A 9 5.31 40.67 25.27
N ASP A 10 4.57 40.39 24.19
CA ASP A 10 3.25 39.76 24.24
C ASP A 10 3.29 38.30 23.77
N ILE A 11 4.49 37.69 23.71
CA ILE A 11 4.69 36.34 23.19
C ILE A 11 3.81 35.30 23.89
N ASN A 12 3.59 35.44 25.20
CA ASN A 12 2.72 34.53 25.95
C ASN A 12 1.27 34.59 25.44
N LYS A 13 0.79 35.78 25.07
CA LYS A 13 -0.59 36.01 24.65
C LYS A 13 -0.80 35.59 23.20
N ASN A 14 0.09 36.02 22.32
CA ASN A 14 -0.13 35.92 20.88
C ASN A 14 0.46 34.66 20.26
N VAL A 15 1.35 33.94 20.98
CA VAL A 15 2.03 32.75 20.47
C VAL A 15 1.79 31.56 21.40
N PHE A 16 2.17 31.62 22.67
CA PHE A 16 2.14 30.44 23.53
C PHE A 16 0.74 29.98 23.93
N LYS A 17 -0.17 30.91 24.26
CA LYS A 17 -1.57 30.55 24.56
C LYS A 17 -2.26 29.84 23.38
N PRO A 18 -2.22 30.40 22.15
CA PRO A 18 -2.73 29.69 20.98
C PRO A 18 -2.13 28.30 20.79
N ILE A 19 -0.80 28.17 20.90
CA ILE A 19 -0.10 26.88 20.75
C ILE A 19 -0.64 25.84 21.74
N ILE A 20 -0.78 26.20 23.03
CA ILE A 20 -1.27 25.27 24.06
C ILE A 20 -2.71 24.84 23.76
N ILE A 21 -3.56 25.76 23.30
CA ILE A 21 -4.97 25.46 22.99
C ILE A 21 -5.07 24.53 21.78
N GLU A 22 -4.36 24.84 20.70
CA GLU A 22 -4.44 24.09 19.45
C GLU A 22 -3.74 22.73 19.58
N LEU A 23 -2.51 22.72 20.09
CA LEU A 23 -1.67 21.54 20.15
C LEU A 23 -1.88 20.69 21.40
N GLY A 24 -2.57 21.19 22.42
CA GLY A 24 -2.87 20.42 23.64
C GLY A 24 -3.72 19.18 23.38
N SER A 25 -4.44 19.14 22.26
CA SER A 25 -5.18 17.95 21.80
C SER A 25 -4.30 16.89 21.15
N ILE A 26 -3.13 17.27 20.64
CA ILE A 26 -2.23 16.42 19.85
C ILE A 26 -1.08 15.93 20.74
N PHE A 27 -0.46 16.83 21.50
CA PHE A 27 0.67 16.52 22.36
C PHE A 27 0.22 16.42 23.81
N ASN A 28 0.33 15.21 24.35
CA ASN A 28 0.04 14.96 25.76
C ASN A 28 1.04 15.71 26.64
N ASN A 29 0.54 16.39 27.66
CA ASN A 29 1.35 17.09 28.67
C ASN A 29 2.32 18.12 28.05
N LEU A 30 1.90 18.80 26.97
CA LEU A 30 2.69 19.85 26.33
C LEU A 30 2.92 21.02 27.27
N THR A 31 4.19 21.32 27.57
CA THR A 31 4.59 22.52 28.30
C THR A 31 5.63 23.32 27.52
N ILE A 32 5.55 24.65 27.67
CA ILE A 32 6.43 25.60 26.98
C ILE A 32 7.19 26.38 28.04
N ASN A 33 8.50 26.18 28.07
CA ASN A 33 9.42 26.83 28.99
C ASN A 33 10.18 27.96 28.28
N LYS A 34 10.36 29.08 28.99
CA LYS A 34 11.21 30.18 28.54
C LYS A 34 12.53 30.12 29.29
N ILE A 35 13.60 29.76 28.60
CA ILE A 35 14.93 29.76 29.20
C ILE A 35 15.54 31.15 29.01
N LYS A 36 15.93 31.75 30.14
CA LYS A 36 16.51 33.09 30.16
C LYS A 36 17.99 33.02 29.85
N ALA A 37 18.50 34.07 29.23
CA ALA A 37 19.94 34.21 29.00
C ALA A 37 20.73 34.19 30.31
N LYS A 38 21.95 33.68 30.26
CA LYS A 38 22.87 33.67 31.43
C LYS A 38 23.03 35.04 32.09
N LYS A 39 22.95 36.12 31.30
CA LYS A 39 23.02 37.50 31.78
C LYS A 39 21.86 38.33 31.25
N GLY A 40 21.09 38.93 32.16
CA GLY A 40 19.97 39.81 31.85
C GLY A 40 18.58 39.15 31.92
N ARG A 41 17.56 39.85 31.41
CA ARG A 41 16.14 39.41 31.45
C ARG A 41 15.60 39.05 30.06
N LYS A 42 16.48 38.68 29.13
CA LYS A 42 16.11 38.26 27.78
C LYS A 42 15.87 36.76 27.76
N ILE A 43 14.94 36.32 26.92
CA ILE A 43 14.74 34.91 26.59
C ILE A 43 15.85 34.53 25.62
N GLU A 44 16.59 33.46 25.92
CA GLU A 44 17.65 32.95 25.04
C GLU A 44 17.06 31.90 24.09
N TRP A 45 16.32 30.93 24.63
CA TRP A 45 15.59 29.95 23.85
C TRP A 45 14.27 29.53 24.51
N ILE A 46 13.43 28.88 23.71
CA ILE A 46 12.16 28.31 24.13
C ILE A 46 12.34 26.79 24.10
N GLU A 47 11.98 26.15 25.20
CA GLU A 47 12.01 24.70 25.33
C GLU A 47 10.58 24.18 25.30
N PHE A 48 10.34 23.17 24.47
CA PHE A 48 9.08 22.45 24.41
C PHE A 48 9.30 21.07 25.00
N THR A 49 8.47 20.69 25.98
CA THR A 49 8.46 19.34 26.52
C THR A 49 7.05 18.77 26.38
N PHE A 50 6.98 17.50 26.00
CA PHE A 50 5.72 16.79 25.85
C PHE A 50 5.98 15.29 25.96
N ASP A 51 4.95 14.55 26.35
CA ASP A 51 5.04 13.10 26.45
C ASP A 51 4.87 12.46 25.08
N ALA A 52 5.62 11.38 24.84
CA ALA A 52 5.44 10.59 23.63
C ALA A 52 4.01 10.03 23.57
N GLU A 53 3.38 10.14 22.40
CA GLU A 53 2.04 9.61 22.17
C GLU A 53 2.01 8.09 22.43
N LYS A 54 1.09 7.65 23.29
CA LYS A 54 0.87 6.23 23.54
C LYS A 54 0.16 5.62 22.34
N ARG A 55 0.92 5.00 21.44
CA ARG A 55 0.36 4.21 20.34
C ARG A 55 -0.48 3.05 20.89
N ILE A 56 -1.80 3.18 20.84
CA ILE A 56 -2.76 2.13 21.22
C ILE A 56 -2.64 0.92 20.29
N HIS A 57 -2.28 1.15 19.03
CA HIS A 57 -1.92 0.13 18.07
C HIS A 57 -0.43 0.25 17.74
N ASN A 58 0.40 -0.49 18.47
CA ASN A 58 1.67 -0.93 17.91
C ASN A 58 1.31 -1.70 16.64
N LYS A 59 1.68 -1.17 15.45
CA LYS A 59 1.93 -2.07 14.32
C LYS A 59 2.96 -3.05 14.86
N ARG A 60 2.51 -4.27 15.20
CA ARG A 60 3.38 -5.31 15.73
C ARG A 60 4.56 -5.36 14.78
N GLN A 61 5.74 -4.96 15.24
CA GLN A 61 6.96 -5.45 14.62
C GLN A 61 6.76 -6.97 14.61
N PRO A 62 6.74 -7.62 13.44
CA PRO A 62 6.65 -9.06 13.42
C PRO A 62 7.78 -9.52 14.34
N GLN A 63 7.44 -10.18 15.43
CA GLN A 63 8.42 -10.82 16.28
C GLN A 63 9.13 -11.78 15.34
N MET A 64 10.35 -11.41 14.91
CA MET A 64 11.25 -12.34 14.25
C MET A 64 11.61 -13.34 15.33
N SER A 65 10.71 -14.29 15.57
CA SER A 65 11.15 -15.55 16.14
C SER A 65 12.33 -15.97 15.28
N LYS A 66 13.46 -16.23 15.93
CA LYS A 66 14.64 -16.84 15.32
C LYS A 66 14.25 -18.26 14.93
N ILE A 67 13.34 -18.37 13.98
CA ILE A 67 13.07 -19.64 13.34
C ILE A 67 14.16 -19.72 12.30
N ASP A 68 15.08 -20.65 12.50
CA ASP A 68 15.97 -21.21 11.47
C ASP A 68 15.16 -21.87 10.34
N LYS A 69 14.14 -21.18 9.83
CA LYS A 69 13.49 -21.51 8.58
C LYS A 69 14.51 -21.18 7.52
N SER A 70 15.17 -22.21 7.00
CA SER A 70 15.86 -22.11 5.72
C SER A 70 14.90 -21.42 4.75
N ARG A 71 15.37 -20.38 4.05
CA ARG A 71 14.57 -19.70 3.05
C ARG A 71 14.35 -20.68 1.90
N GLN A 72 13.35 -21.56 2.02
CA GLN A 72 13.00 -22.45 0.94
C GLN A 72 12.53 -21.58 -0.22
N TYR A 73 13.27 -21.65 -1.33
CA TYR A 73 12.98 -20.88 -2.53
C TYR A 73 11.61 -21.31 -3.08
N VAL A 74 10.59 -20.48 -2.87
CA VAL A 74 9.28 -20.67 -3.48
C VAL A 74 9.32 -19.95 -4.84
N ARG A 75 9.06 -20.69 -5.92
CA ARG A 75 8.95 -20.12 -7.27
C ARG A 75 7.80 -19.11 -7.27
N ARG A 76 8.10 -17.85 -7.62
CA ARG A 76 7.12 -16.73 -7.69
C ARG A 76 6.55 -16.56 -9.10
N GLU A 77 6.60 -17.60 -9.90
CA GLU A 77 6.07 -17.56 -11.25
C GLU A 77 4.56 -17.36 -11.18
N LYS A 78 4.05 -16.33 -11.87
CA LYS A 78 2.60 -16.05 -11.97
C LYS A 78 1.94 -16.90 -13.06
N THR A 79 2.52 -18.06 -13.35
CA THR A 79 2.03 -18.94 -14.40
C THR A 79 0.64 -19.41 -13.98
N PRO A 80 -0.40 -19.04 -14.73
CA PRO A 80 -1.76 -19.35 -14.32
C PRO A 80 -2.01 -20.86 -14.50
N LYS A 81 -2.72 -21.47 -13.54
CA LYS A 81 -2.94 -22.94 -13.46
C LYS A 81 -3.54 -23.55 -14.74
N TRP A 82 -4.32 -22.77 -15.49
CA TRP A 82 -4.91 -23.21 -16.77
C TRP A 82 -3.85 -23.59 -17.83
N LEU A 83 -2.60 -23.15 -17.67
CA LEU A 83 -1.50 -23.54 -18.55
C LEU A 83 -1.02 -24.97 -18.26
N GLU A 84 -0.97 -25.38 -16.99
CA GLU A 84 -0.60 -26.77 -16.59
C GLU A 84 -1.73 -27.75 -16.94
N GLU A 85 -2.98 -27.31 -16.91
CA GLU A 85 -4.18 -28.13 -17.12
C GLU A 85 -4.58 -28.30 -18.60
N ARG A 86 -3.78 -27.83 -19.57
CA ARG A 86 -4.14 -27.95 -20.98
C ARG A 86 -4.13 -29.41 -21.45
N SER A 87 -5.34 -29.96 -21.51
CA SER A 87 -5.67 -31.34 -21.86
C SER A 87 -6.11 -31.48 -23.33
N TYR A 88 -5.52 -30.68 -24.23
CA TYR A 88 -5.79 -30.73 -25.67
C TYR A 88 -5.25 -31.96 -26.41
N GLU A 89 -4.65 -32.92 -25.71
CA GLU A 89 -4.32 -34.23 -26.28
C GLU A 89 -5.50 -35.22 -26.25
N LYS A 90 -6.67 -34.82 -25.76
CA LYS A 90 -7.87 -35.65 -25.89
C LYS A 90 -8.40 -35.54 -27.32
N GLN A 91 -8.02 -36.49 -28.16
CA GLN A 91 -8.60 -36.73 -29.48
C GLN A 91 -10.13 -36.61 -29.38
N PRO A 92 -10.80 -35.73 -30.14
CA PRO A 92 -12.25 -35.70 -30.14
C PRO A 92 -12.78 -37.06 -30.61
N GLN A 93 -13.70 -37.66 -29.85
CA GLN A 93 -14.41 -38.86 -30.30
C GLN A 93 -15.08 -38.53 -31.62
N LYS A 94 -14.73 -39.28 -32.65
CA LYS A 94 -15.29 -39.14 -33.99
C LYS A 94 -16.64 -39.84 -34.03
N ASP A 95 -17.66 -39.19 -33.49
CA ASP A 95 -19.04 -39.59 -33.70
C ASP A 95 -19.44 -39.10 -35.10
N TYR A 96 -19.21 -39.95 -36.10
CA TYR A 96 -19.57 -39.66 -37.49
C TYR A 96 -21.07 -39.83 -37.68
N ASP A 97 -21.75 -38.76 -38.11
CA ASP A 97 -23.16 -38.78 -38.49
C ASP A 97 -23.28 -39.35 -39.92
N PRO A 98 -23.98 -40.49 -40.13
CA PRO A 98 -24.10 -41.15 -41.44
C PRO A 98 -24.62 -40.23 -42.55
N GLN A 99 -25.36 -39.17 -42.20
CA GLN A 99 -25.85 -38.19 -43.15
C GLN A 99 -24.74 -37.29 -43.71
N LEU A 100 -23.74 -36.95 -42.88
CA LEU A 100 -22.63 -36.08 -43.25
C LEU A 100 -21.67 -36.75 -44.24
N GLU A 101 -21.41 -38.05 -44.09
CA GLU A 101 -20.62 -38.82 -45.05
C GLU A 101 -21.27 -38.83 -46.43
N LYS A 102 -22.60 -38.94 -46.48
CA LYS A 102 -23.37 -38.97 -47.74
C LYS A 102 -23.31 -37.63 -48.47
N GLU A 103 -23.47 -36.52 -47.74
CA GLU A 103 -23.32 -35.17 -48.28
C GLU A 103 -21.89 -34.93 -48.80
N ARG A 104 -20.89 -35.48 -48.10
CA ARG A 104 -19.49 -35.39 -48.54
C ARG A 104 -19.24 -36.15 -49.84
N GLU A 105 -19.81 -37.34 -50.00
CA GLU A 105 -19.71 -38.12 -51.24
C GLU A 105 -20.40 -37.42 -52.41
N ASP A 106 -21.60 -36.88 -52.20
CA ASP A 106 -22.33 -36.16 -53.24
C ASP A 106 -21.58 -34.88 -53.67
N PHE A 107 -20.96 -34.18 -52.72
CA PHE A 107 -20.12 -33.02 -53.01
C PHE A 107 -18.88 -33.39 -53.85
N LEU A 108 -18.24 -34.51 -53.57
CA LEU A 108 -17.09 -34.98 -54.36
C LEU A 108 -17.50 -35.35 -55.78
N LYS A 109 -18.64 -36.03 -55.97
CA LYS A 109 -19.20 -36.30 -57.30
C LYS A 109 -19.50 -35.01 -58.07
N GLN A 110 -20.05 -34.00 -57.38
CA GLN A 110 -20.33 -32.70 -57.99
C GLN A 110 -19.05 -31.99 -58.43
N LEU A 111 -17.95 -32.09 -57.68
CA LEU A 111 -16.66 -31.54 -58.09
C LEU A 111 -16.11 -32.26 -59.32
N GLU A 112 -16.18 -33.58 -59.36
CA GLU A 112 -15.68 -34.38 -60.49
C GLU A 112 -16.47 -34.09 -61.77
N LEU A 113 -17.79 -33.95 -61.68
CA LEU A 113 -18.68 -33.66 -62.80
C LEU A 113 -18.53 -32.23 -63.36
N ASN A 114 -18.07 -31.28 -62.54
CA ASN A 114 -17.79 -29.89 -62.99
C ASN A 114 -16.37 -29.73 -63.57
N TRP A 115 -15.56 -30.78 -63.57
CA TRP A 115 -14.19 -30.77 -64.08
C TRP A 115 -14.03 -31.49 -65.44
N GLU A 116 -15.09 -32.09 -65.99
CA GLU A 116 -15.24 -32.54 -67.40
C GLU A 116 -16.07 -31.54 -68.21
#